data_AF-A0A4Q5VP55-F1
#
_entry.id   AF-A0A4Q5VP55-F1
#
_cell.length_a   1.000
_cell.length_b   1.000
_cell.length_c   1.000
_cell.angle_alpha   90.00
_cell.angle_beta   90.00
_cell.angle_gamma   90.00
#
_symmetry.space_group_name_H-M   'P 1'
#
loop_
_entity.id
_entity.type
_entity.pdbx_description
1 polymer ?
#
loop_
_entity_poly.entity_id
_entity_poly.type
_entity_poly.pdbx_seq_one_letter_code
_entity_poly.pdbx_strand_id
1 'polypeptide(L)'
;MSKPIRISNEVYSRLENLRDGFDTPSDTILKILNDYEYTKSYKIINDCVRGKIAIFIEEKVIKDQTINVLMHYCPQAITSAIQAIIQENKNYGFNYQLHPIGITIDIFRH
;
A
#
# COMPACT_ATOMS: atom_id res chain seq x y z
N MET A 1 13.23 -18.48 -13.50
CA MET A 1 14.23 -18.24 -14.56
C MET A 1 14.25 -16.75 -14.87
N SER A 2 15.42 -16.11 -14.84
CA SER A 2 15.58 -14.73 -15.29
C SER A 2 15.55 -14.67 -16.82
N LYS A 3 15.10 -13.53 -17.36
CA LYS A 3 15.14 -13.24 -18.80
C LYS A 3 16.00 -11.99 -19.02
N PRO A 4 16.89 -11.96 -20.03
CA PRO A 4 17.68 -10.78 -20.32
C PRO A 4 16.76 -9.65 -20.80
N ILE A 5 16.94 -8.46 -20.25
CA ILE A 5 16.28 -7.23 -20.67
C ILE A 5 17.33 -6.17 -20.99
N ARG A 6 17.02 -5.26 -21.90
CA ARG A 6 17.85 -4.09 -22.17
C ARG A 6 17.26 -2.89 -21.44
N ILE A 7 18.09 -2.20 -20.68
CA ILE A 7 17.75 -0.95 -20.00
C ILE A 7 18.80 0.09 -20.35
N SER A 8 18.50 1.38 -20.13
CA SER A 8 19.46 2.44 -20.39
C SER A 8 20.64 2.38 -19.40
N ASN A 9 21.80 2.90 -19.83
CA ASN A 9 23.00 2.96 -18.98
C ASN A 9 22.75 3.74 -17.69
N GLU A 10 21.94 4.81 -17.76
CA GLU A 10 21.56 5.59 -16.58
C GLU A 10 20.77 4.76 -15.57
N VAL A 11 19.76 4.00 -16.02
CA VAL A 11 18.95 3.15 -15.14
C VAL A 11 19.82 2.06 -14.53
N TYR A 12 20.72 1.45 -15.32
CA TYR A 12 21.64 0.43 -14.81
C TYR A 12 22.55 0.97 -13.71
N SER A 13 23.20 2.12 -13.93
CA SER A 13 24.07 2.75 -12.93
C SER A 13 23.32 3.10 -11.64
N ARG A 14 22.07 3.57 -11.75
CA ARG A 14 21.24 3.86 -10.57
C ARG A 14 20.82 2.59 -9.83
N LEU A 15 20.54 1.49 -10.53
CA LEU A 15 20.24 0.20 -9.91
C LEU A 15 21.44 -0.34 -9.13
N GLU A 16 22.66 -0.21 -9.66
CA GLU A 16 23.88 -0.60 -8.94
C GLU A 16 24.06 0.18 -7.62
N ASN A 17 23.74 1.48 -7.61
CA ASN A 17 23.80 2.29 -6.40
C ASN A 17 22.77 1.90 -5.33
N LEU A 18 21.67 1.22 -5.71
CA LEU A 18 20.61 0.78 -4.81
C LEU A 18 20.79 -0.66 -4.33
N ARG A 19 21.84 -1.34 -4.81
CA ARG A 19 22.16 -2.72 -4.45
C ARG A 19 22.78 -2.74 -3.05
N ASP A 20 22.18 -3.49 -2.12
CA ASP A 20 22.75 -3.71 -0.80
C ASP A 20 23.59 -5.00 -0.79
N GLY A 21 24.91 -4.87 -0.92
CA GLY A 21 25.84 -6.02 -0.81
C GLY A 21 25.68 -7.05 -1.93
N PHE A 22 25.18 -8.25 -1.60
CA PHE A 22 25.19 -9.43 -2.50
C PHE A 22 23.97 -9.53 -3.44
N ASP A 23 22.99 -8.63 -3.33
CA ASP A 23 21.73 -8.69 -4.09
C ASP A 23 21.95 -8.79 -5.61
N THR A 24 21.23 -9.64 -6.32
CA THR A 24 21.26 -9.57 -7.78
C THR A 24 20.50 -8.33 -8.27
N PRO A 25 20.73 -7.84 -9.50
CA PRO A 25 19.91 -6.76 -10.07
C PRO A 25 18.41 -7.07 -10.04
N SER A 26 18.02 -8.35 -10.16
CA SER A 26 16.62 -8.77 -10.04
C SER A 26 16.07 -8.57 -8.64
N ASP A 27 16.85 -8.87 -7.60
CA ASP A 27 16.46 -8.69 -6.20
C ASP A 27 16.31 -7.21 -5.88
N THR A 28 17.23 -6.39 -6.36
CA THR A 28 17.17 -4.92 -6.23
C THR A 28 15.92 -4.36 -6.92
N ILE A 29 15.63 -4.79 -8.15
CA ILE A 29 14.41 -4.39 -8.88
C ILE A 29 13.16 -4.80 -8.11
N LEU A 30 13.10 -6.03 -7.60
CA LEU A 30 11.96 -6.53 -6.85
C LEU A 30 11.73 -5.72 -5.57
N LYS A 31 12.80 -5.38 -4.83
CA LYS A 31 12.73 -4.51 -3.64
C LYS A 31 12.13 -3.14 -3.99
N ILE A 32 12.60 -2.52 -5.08
CA ILE A 32 12.10 -1.23 -5.56
C ILE A 32 10.62 -1.32 -5.97
N LEU A 33 10.23 -2.39 -6.67
CA LEU A 33 8.83 -2.62 -7.05
C LEU A 33 7.93 -2.75 -5.82
N ASN A 34 8.33 -3.57 -4.84
CA ASN A 34 7.57 -3.76 -3.61
C ASN A 34 7.42 -2.45 -2.82
N ASP A 35 8.49 -1.65 -2.70
CA ASP A 35 8.47 -0.36 -2.01
C ASP A 35 7.56 0.65 -2.73
N TYR A 36 7.65 0.71 -4.06
CA TYR A 36 6.77 1.54 -4.88
C TYR A 36 5.30 1.17 -4.69
N GLU A 37 4.97 -0.12 -4.81
CA GLU A 37 3.61 -0.62 -4.65
C GLU A 37 3.06 -0.38 -3.24
N TYR A 38 3.89 -0.59 -2.21
CA TYR A 38 3.54 -0.29 -0.83
C TYR A 38 3.23 1.20 -0.65
N THR A 39 4.15 2.08 -1.07
CA THR A 39 4.02 3.53 -0.90
C THR A 39 2.77 4.05 -1.61
N LYS A 40 2.48 3.56 -2.81
CA LYS A 40 1.26 3.94 -3.55
C LYS A 40 0.01 3.43 -2.87
N SER A 41 0.00 2.17 -2.42
CA SER A 41 -1.14 1.58 -1.70
C SER A 41 -1.42 2.35 -0.41
N TYR A 42 -0.39 2.60 0.39
CA TYR A 42 -0.49 3.36 1.65
C TYR A 42 -1.08 4.75 1.40
N LYS A 43 -0.54 5.50 0.43
CA LYS A 43 -1.04 6.85 0.14
C LYS A 43 -2.53 6.85 -0.19
N ILE A 44 -2.94 6.03 -1.15
CA ILE A 44 -4.33 6.02 -1.64
C ILE A 44 -5.29 5.61 -0.51
N ILE A 45 -4.97 4.52 0.20
CA ILE A 45 -5.81 4.03 1.28
C ILE A 45 -5.89 5.06 2.42
N ASN A 46 -4.74 5.63 2.81
CA ASN A 46 -4.69 6.58 3.92
C ASN A 46 -5.49 7.86 3.61
N ASP A 47 -5.40 8.38 2.39
CA ASP A 47 -6.20 9.54 1.97
C ASP A 47 -7.71 9.26 2.09
N CYS A 48 -8.16 8.07 1.68
CA CYS A 48 -9.56 7.66 1.85
C CYS A 48 -9.95 7.50 3.33
N VAL A 49 -9.11 6.83 4.13
CA VAL A 49 -9.34 6.60 5.56
C VAL A 49 -9.42 7.92 6.31
N ARG A 50 -8.51 8.87 6.06
CA ARG A 50 -8.53 10.21 6.66
C ARG A 50 -9.82 10.95 6.34
N GLY A 51 -10.29 10.86 5.09
CA GLY A 51 -11.58 11.43 4.70
C GLY A 51 -12.75 10.86 5.52
N LYS A 52 -12.79 9.54 5.72
CA LYS A 52 -13.84 8.90 6.53
C LYS A 52 -13.72 9.22 8.03
N ILE A 53 -12.51 9.33 8.55
CA ILE A 53 -12.25 9.73 9.94
C ILE A 53 -12.71 11.18 10.18
N ALA A 54 -12.46 12.09 9.24
CA ALA A 54 -12.96 13.46 9.34
C ALA A 54 -14.49 13.50 9.46
N ILE A 55 -15.19 12.72 8.64
CA ILE A 55 -16.65 12.56 8.71
C ILE A 55 -17.09 12.05 10.08
N PHE A 56 -16.40 11.06 10.64
CA PHE A 56 -16.71 10.59 11.99
C PHE A 56 -16.60 11.75 13.00
N ILE A 57 -15.52 12.53 12.98
CA ILE A 57 -15.30 13.64 13.92
C ILE A 57 -16.45 14.65 13.86
N GLU A 58 -16.90 15.00 12.66
CA GLU A 58 -17.99 15.96 12.43
C GLU A 58 -19.37 15.37 12.76
N GLU A 59 -19.64 14.13 12.35
CA GLU A 59 -20.93 13.48 12.47
C GLU A 59 -20.92 12.34 13.49
N LYS A 60 -21.23 12.68 14.75
CA LYS A 60 -21.14 11.72 15.86
C LYS A 60 -22.12 10.55 15.80
N VAL A 61 -23.15 10.65 14.96
CA VAL A 61 -24.21 9.63 14.81
C VAL A 61 -23.81 8.47 13.91
N ILE A 62 -22.83 8.66 13.02
CA ILE A 62 -22.34 7.60 12.13
C ILE A 62 -21.53 6.59 12.95
N LYS A 63 -21.88 5.31 12.82
CA LYS A 63 -21.26 4.20 13.55
C LYS A 63 -20.24 3.44 12.72
N ASP A 64 -20.49 3.33 11.43
CA ASP A 64 -19.72 2.55 10.47
C ASP A 64 -19.66 3.26 9.11
N GLN A 65 -18.56 3.04 8.38
CA GLN A 65 -18.34 3.56 7.04
C GLN A 65 -17.49 2.59 6.22
N THR A 66 -17.88 2.37 4.97
CA THR A 66 -17.14 1.52 4.02
C THR A 66 -16.35 2.36 3.01
N ILE A 67 -15.16 1.89 2.66
CA ILE A 67 -14.29 2.38 1.60
C ILE A 67 -14.05 1.26 0.60
N ASN A 68 -14.25 1.54 -0.68
CA ASN A 68 -13.84 0.67 -1.76
C ASN A 68 -12.76 1.37 -2.56
N VAL A 69 -11.57 0.75 -2.65
CA VAL A 69 -10.44 1.31 -3.40
C VAL A 69 -10.04 0.34 -4.49
N LEU A 70 -10.09 0.80 -5.74
CA LEU A 70 -9.62 0.02 -6.88
C LEU A 70 -8.10 0.14 -7.00
N MET A 71 -7.42 -1.01 -6.97
CA MET A 71 -5.96 -1.09 -7.13
C MET A 71 -5.55 -2.49 -7.59
N HIS A 72 -4.49 -2.55 -8.38
CA HIS A 72 -3.98 -3.78 -8.99
C HIS A 72 -2.56 -4.14 -8.50
N TYR A 73 -2.10 -3.48 -7.44
CA TYR A 73 -0.79 -3.71 -6.86
C TYR A 73 -0.72 -5.07 -6.17
N CYS A 74 0.50 -5.53 -5.90
CA CYS A 74 0.77 -6.76 -5.15
C CYS A 74 -0.05 -6.85 -3.85
N PRO A 75 -0.84 -7.92 -3.63
CA PRO A 75 -1.68 -8.07 -2.44
C PRO A 75 -0.93 -7.93 -1.11
N GLN A 76 0.32 -8.37 -1.05
CA GLN A 76 1.19 -8.26 0.12
C GLN A 76 1.53 -6.80 0.44
N ALA A 77 1.78 -5.98 -0.58
CA ALA A 77 2.04 -4.55 -0.42
C ALA A 77 0.78 -3.82 0.08
N ILE A 78 -0.39 -4.14 -0.47
CA ILE A 78 -1.68 -3.60 -0.03
C ILE A 78 -1.95 -3.99 1.44
N THR A 79 -1.74 -5.27 1.79
CA THR A 79 -1.92 -5.78 3.15
C THR A 79 -1.04 -5.05 4.15
N SER A 80 0.25 -4.87 3.81
CA SER A 80 1.20 -4.16 4.67
C SER A 80 0.80 -2.70 4.85
N ALA A 81 0.31 -2.06 3.79
CA ALA A 81 -0.18 -0.68 3.84
C ALA A 81 -1.40 -0.52 4.75
N ILE A 82 -2.44 -1.35 4.59
CA ILE A 82 -3.63 -1.27 5.45
C ILE A 82 -3.31 -1.59 6.91
N GLN A 83 -2.41 -2.56 7.18
CA GLN A 83 -1.99 -2.87 8.53
C GLN A 83 -1.29 -1.68 9.21
N ALA A 84 -0.42 -0.97 8.50
CA ALA A 84 0.23 0.24 9.03
C ALA A 84 -0.81 1.32 9.37
N ILE A 85 -1.78 1.56 8.48
CA ILE A 85 -2.86 2.54 8.68
C ILE A 85 -3.73 2.17 9.90
N ILE A 86 -4.05 0.89 10.08
CA ILE A 86 -4.79 0.40 11.26
C ILE A 86 -4.00 0.70 12.54
N GLN A 87 -2.69 0.46 12.54
CA GLN A 87 -1.84 0.75 13.72
C GLN A 87 -1.73 2.24 14.04
N GLU A 88 -1.84 3.12 13.04
CA GLU A 88 -1.84 4.57 13.25
C GLU A 88 -3.20 5.08 13.77
N ASN A 89 -4.30 4.36 13.50
CA ASN A 89 -5.66 4.80 13.77
C ASN A 89 -6.38 3.94 14.83
N LYS A 90 -5.68 3.60 15.92
CA LYS A 90 -6.17 2.66 16.98
C LYS A 90 -7.47 3.06 17.69
N ASN A 91 -7.95 4.29 17.49
CA ASN A 91 -9.21 4.77 18.08
C ASN A 91 -10.46 4.26 17.31
N TYR A 92 -10.26 3.59 16.19
CA TYR A 92 -11.31 3.04 15.34
C TYR A 92 -11.07 1.55 15.11
N GLY A 93 -12.15 0.80 14.95
CA GLY A 93 -12.12 -0.57 14.46
C GLY A 93 -12.05 -0.61 12.93
N PHE A 94 -11.35 -1.62 12.41
CA PHE A 94 -11.19 -1.83 10.97
C PHE A 94 -11.40 -3.30 10.63
N ASN A 95 -12.20 -3.56 9.59
CA ASN A 95 -12.22 -4.83 8.86
C ASN A 95 -11.84 -4.54 7.41
N TYR A 96 -11.20 -5.49 6.73
CA TYR A 96 -10.92 -5.34 5.31
C TYR A 96 -10.95 -6.67 4.57
N GLN A 97 -11.27 -6.60 3.28
CA GLN A 97 -11.25 -7.73 2.36
C GLN A 97 -10.51 -7.33 1.09
N LEU A 98 -9.54 -8.16 0.70
CA LEU A 98 -8.83 -8.02 -0.56
C LEU A 98 -9.60 -8.69 -1.69
N HIS A 99 -9.59 -8.04 -2.84
CA HIS A 99 -10.16 -8.51 -4.09
C HIS A 99 -9.10 -8.46 -5.19
N PRO A 100 -9.27 -9.18 -6.32
CA PRO A 100 -8.31 -9.17 -7.42
C PRO A 100 -7.99 -7.78 -8.00
N ILE A 101 -8.93 -6.83 -7.84
CA ILE A 101 -8.84 -5.48 -8.43
C ILE A 101 -9.01 -4.37 -7.38
N GLY A 102 -8.89 -4.69 -6.09
CA GLY A 102 -9.06 -3.67 -5.05
C GLY A 102 -9.13 -4.20 -3.63
N ILE A 103 -9.49 -3.30 -2.73
CA ILE A 103 -9.70 -3.57 -1.32
C ILE A 103 -10.99 -2.88 -0.86
N THR A 104 -11.77 -3.62 -0.06
CA THR A 104 -12.90 -3.11 0.71
C THR A 104 -12.46 -2.95 2.15
N ILE A 105 -12.74 -1.81 2.76
CA ILE A 105 -12.35 -1.49 4.14
C ILE A 105 -13.57 -0.94 4.86
N ASP A 106 -13.98 -1.59 5.95
CA ASP A 106 -15.01 -1.12 6.85
C ASP A 106 -14.35 -0.53 8.09
N ILE A 107 -14.71 0.72 8.39
CA ILE A 107 -14.24 1.45 9.57
C ILE A 107 -15.43 1.66 10.50
N PHE A 108 -15.27 1.36 11.77
CA PHE A 108 -16.32 1.53 12.76
C PHE A 108 -15.78 2.15 14.04
N ARG A 109 -16.66 2.83 14.78
CA ARG A 109 -16.34 3.35 16.10
C ARG A 109 -16.46 2.25 17.15
N HIS A 110 -15.61 2.32 18.17
CA HIS A 110 -15.83 1.59 19.41
C HIS A 110 -17.10 2.04 20.12
#